data_AF-A0A1V6HZP0-F1
#
_entry.id   AF-A0A1V6HZP0-F1
#
_cell.length_a   1.000
_cell.length_b   1.000
_cell.length_c   1.000
_cell.angle_alpha   90.00
_cell.angle_beta   90.00
_cell.angle_gamma   90.00
#
_symmetry.space_group_name_H-M   'P 1'
#
loop_
_entity.id
_entity.type
_entity.pdbx_description
1 polymer ?
#
loop_
_entity_poly.entity_id
_entity_poly.type
_entity_poly.pdbx_seq_one_letter_code
_entity_poly.pdbx_strand_id
1 'polypeptide(L)'
;MSILKHKDITLDDVISDLEQRLTENLRNIDRVKKLYHDDATFDNLMNKIIEKDRELFQKFISAAINGETTKCPTPWRIFSIILDIVQSEGEELPVKKPKPLISINKNIIRRNIKYMGWTFHWLHGKNTLLSIYDRSGDLIYQF
;
A
#
# COMPACT_ATOMS: atom_id res chain seq x y z
N MET A 1 -22.72 -13.17 -38.86
CA MET A 1 -23.18 -12.64 -37.56
C MET A 1 -22.46 -13.40 -36.46
N SER A 2 -21.56 -12.74 -35.73
CA SER A 2 -20.91 -13.34 -34.56
C SER A 2 -21.78 -13.04 -33.35
N ILE A 3 -22.40 -14.07 -32.77
CA ILE A 3 -23.11 -13.97 -31.51
C ILE A 3 -22.04 -13.97 -30.42
N LEU A 4 -21.77 -12.80 -29.86
CA LEU A 4 -21.07 -12.69 -28.58
C LEU A 4 -21.94 -13.40 -27.53
N LYS A 5 -21.56 -14.63 -27.17
CA LYS A 5 -22.11 -15.31 -26.00
C LYS A 5 -21.67 -14.51 -24.78
N HIS A 6 -22.58 -13.73 -24.20
CA HIS A 6 -22.43 -13.32 -22.81
C HIS A 6 -22.44 -14.59 -21.97
N LYS A 7 -21.31 -14.90 -21.35
CA LYS A 7 -21.21 -15.95 -20.34
C LYS A 7 -21.92 -15.37 -19.12
N ASP A 8 -23.08 -15.90 -18.76
CA ASP A 8 -23.79 -15.48 -17.56
C ASP A 8 -22.93 -15.84 -16.35
N ILE A 9 -22.37 -14.80 -15.71
CA ILE A 9 -21.57 -14.94 -14.50
C ILE A 9 -22.55 -15.15 -13.35
N THR A 10 -22.45 -16.29 -12.67
CA THR A 10 -23.31 -16.60 -11.52
C THR A 10 -22.74 -16.00 -10.22
N LEU A 11 -23.58 -15.91 -9.18
CA LEU A 11 -23.13 -15.50 -7.87
C LEU A 11 -22.04 -16.44 -7.32
N ASP A 12 -22.17 -17.73 -7.59
CA ASP A 12 -21.18 -18.75 -7.17
C ASP A 12 -19.84 -18.55 -7.89
N ASP A 13 -19.84 -18.14 -9.17
CA ASP A 13 -18.61 -17.79 -9.89
C ASP A 13 -17.92 -16.56 -9.27
N VAL A 14 -18.70 -15.56 -8.82
CA VAL A 14 -18.17 -14.38 -8.14
C VAL A 14 -17.61 -14.73 -6.77
N ILE A 15 -18.31 -15.56 -5.98
CA ILE A 15 -17.85 -16.03 -4.67
C ILE A 15 -16.54 -16.81 -4.84
N SER A 16 -16.48 -17.73 -5.80
CA SER A 16 -15.28 -18.53 -6.06
C SER A 16 -14.08 -17.67 -6.47
N ASP A 17 -14.27 -16.64 -7.30
CA ASP A 17 -13.20 -15.70 -7.67
C ASP A 17 -12.72 -14.89 -6.45
N LEU A 18 -13.64 -14.43 -5.59
CA LEU A 18 -13.29 -13.70 -4.37
C LEU A 18 -12.52 -14.57 -3.37
N GLU A 19 -12.93 -15.82 -3.17
CA GLU A 19 -12.22 -16.80 -2.32
C GLU A 19 -10.83 -17.11 -2.85
N GLN A 20 -10.68 -17.27 -4.17
CA GLN A 20 -9.38 -17.46 -4.79
C GLN A 20 -8.47 -16.25 -4.57
N ARG A 21 -8.98 -15.03 -4.81
CA ARG A 21 -8.23 -13.79 -4.57
C ARG A 21 -7.82 -13.64 -3.11
N LEU A 22 -8.70 -13.99 -2.17
CA LEU A 22 -8.40 -13.97 -0.74
C LEU A 22 -7.28 -14.96 -0.41
N THR A 23 -7.37 -16.19 -0.91
CA THR A 23 -6.35 -17.23 -0.72
C THR A 23 -4.99 -16.80 -1.27
N GLU A 24 -4.97 -16.21 -2.46
CA GLU A 24 -3.76 -15.66 -3.06
C GLU A 24 -3.20 -14.49 -2.23
N ASN A 25 -4.05 -13.62 -1.70
CA ASN A 25 -3.61 -12.50 -0.88
C ASN A 25 -2.97 -12.99 0.44
N LEU A 26 -3.60 -13.95 1.12
CA LEU A 26 -3.05 -14.57 2.33
C LEU A 26 -1.68 -15.22 2.07
N ARG A 27 -1.54 -15.95 0.96
CA ARG A 27 -0.23 -16.52 0.56
C ARG A 27 0.83 -15.44 0.31
N ASN A 28 0.45 -14.30 -0.27
CA ASN A 28 1.37 -13.21 -0.53
C ASN A 28 1.77 -12.49 0.77
N ILE A 29 0.84 -12.28 1.69
CA ILE A 29 1.09 -11.78 3.04
C ILE A 29 2.11 -12.67 3.76
N ASP A 30 1.89 -13.99 3.79
CA ASP A 30 2.80 -14.94 4.43
C ASP A 30 4.21 -14.89 3.83
N ARG A 31 4.32 -14.73 2.51
CA ARG A 31 5.63 -14.60 1.83
C ARG A 31 6.35 -13.32 2.23
N VAL A 32 5.64 -12.19 2.35
CA VAL A 32 6.22 -10.91 2.75
C VAL A 32 6.62 -10.94 4.22
N LYS A 33 5.80 -11.53 5.09
CA LYS A 33 6.13 -11.71 6.51
C LYS A 33 7.39 -12.54 6.74
N LYS A 34 7.72 -13.49 5.85
CA LYS A 34 8.99 -14.23 5.93
C LYS A 34 10.24 -13.39 5.64
N LEU A 35 10.08 -12.17 5.11
CA LEU A 35 11.21 -11.29 4.79
C LEU A 35 11.71 -10.48 5.98
N TYR A 36 10.96 -10.43 7.09
CA TYR A 36 11.31 -9.72 8.31
C TYR A 36 10.87 -10.50 9.54
N HIS A 37 11.60 -10.36 10.65
CA HIS A 37 11.31 -11.06 11.90
C HIS A 37 11.53 -10.17 13.14
N ASP A 38 12.09 -8.99 12.95
CA ASP A 38 12.32 -7.98 13.96
C ASP A 38 12.23 -6.58 13.33
N ASP A 39 12.32 -5.54 14.16
CA ASP A 39 12.25 -4.15 13.69
C ASP A 39 13.37 -3.84 12.68
N ALA A 40 14.59 -4.35 12.88
CA ALA A 40 15.75 -4.01 12.04
C ALA A 40 15.64 -4.61 10.63
N THR A 41 15.12 -5.83 10.51
CA THR A 41 14.84 -6.48 9.23
C THR A 41 13.64 -5.85 8.54
N PHE A 42 12.65 -5.36 9.30
CA PHE A 42 11.55 -4.57 8.76
C PHE A 42 12.03 -3.21 8.23
N ASP A 43 12.88 -2.49 8.96
CA ASP A 43 13.49 -1.22 8.53
C ASP A 43 14.24 -1.41 7.19
N ASN A 44 15.06 -2.46 7.10
CA ASN A 44 15.78 -2.81 5.89
C ASN A 44 14.85 -3.13 4.71
N LEU A 45 13.75 -3.85 4.96
CA LEU A 45 12.77 -4.15 3.93
C LEU A 45 12.08 -2.86 3.44
N MET A 46 11.62 -2.01 4.36
CA MET A 46 10.96 -0.75 4.04
C MET A 46 11.86 0.18 3.24
N ASN A 47 13.11 0.37 3.68
CA ASN A 47 14.08 1.21 2.98
C ASN A 47 14.33 0.72 1.54
N LYS A 48 14.52 -0.59 1.34
CA LYS A 48 14.68 -1.18 0.00
C LYS A 48 13.45 -0.97 -0.89
N ILE A 49 12.25 -1.10 -0.33
CA ILE A 49 11.02 -0.89 -1.10
C ILE A 49 10.88 0.58 -1.49
N ILE A 50 11.12 1.50 -0.56
CA ILE A 50 11.03 2.94 -0.81
C ILE A 50 12.10 3.42 -1.81
N GLU A 51 13.35 2.98 -1.67
CA GLU A 51 14.43 3.31 -2.60
C GLU A 51 14.06 2.89 -4.01
N LYS A 52 13.66 1.63 -4.15
CA LYS A 52 13.41 1.05 -5.45
C LYS A 52 12.10 1.66 -6.02
N ASP A 53 11.11 2.02 -5.21
CA ASP A 53 9.92 2.79 -5.63
C ASP A 53 10.29 4.18 -6.17
N ARG A 54 11.18 4.90 -5.48
CA ARG A 54 11.73 6.18 -5.98
C ARG A 54 12.42 6.00 -7.33
N GLU A 55 13.20 4.94 -7.53
CA GLU A 55 13.83 4.66 -8.83
C GLU A 55 12.80 4.44 -9.94
N LEU A 56 11.74 3.68 -9.68
CA LEU A 56 10.68 3.46 -10.69
C LEU A 56 9.88 4.72 -10.96
N PHE A 57 9.61 5.53 -9.94
CA PHE A 57 8.95 6.82 -10.11
C PHE A 57 9.81 7.78 -10.94
N GLN A 58 11.12 7.83 -10.70
CA GLN A 58 12.05 8.60 -11.53
C GLN A 58 12.05 8.12 -12.98
N LYS A 59 12.14 6.80 -13.21
CA LYS A 59 12.06 6.22 -14.57
C LYS A 59 10.75 6.57 -15.26
N PHE A 60 9.64 6.52 -14.53
CA PHE A 60 8.32 6.91 -15.05
C PHE A 60 8.28 8.40 -15.45
N ILE A 61 8.78 9.30 -14.60
CA ILE A 61 8.88 10.73 -14.94
C ILE A 61 9.76 10.93 -16.17
N SER A 62 10.95 10.31 -16.22
CA SER A 62 11.86 10.43 -17.35
C SER A 62 11.22 9.96 -18.65
N ALA A 63 10.53 8.83 -18.62
CA ALA A 63 9.81 8.29 -19.79
C ALA A 63 8.66 9.22 -20.23
N ALA A 64 7.89 9.76 -19.28
CA ALA A 64 6.82 10.71 -19.58
C ALA A 64 7.35 12.01 -20.22
N ILE A 65 8.48 12.54 -19.73
CA ILE A 65 9.15 13.72 -20.30
C ILE A 65 9.64 13.43 -21.72
N ASN A 66 10.13 12.22 -21.96
CA ASN A 66 10.65 11.79 -23.26
C ASN A 66 9.54 11.39 -24.27
N GLY A 67 8.26 11.53 -23.90
CA GLY A 67 7.13 11.20 -24.77
C GLY A 67 6.87 9.71 -24.93
N GLU A 68 7.45 8.86 -24.09
CA GLU A 68 7.19 7.43 -24.07
C GLU A 68 5.88 7.14 -23.31
N THR A 69 5.01 6.33 -23.92
CA THR A 69 3.78 5.86 -23.25
C THR A 69 4.14 4.79 -22.22
N THR A 70 4.55 5.24 -21.04
CA THR A 70 4.73 4.35 -19.88
C THR A 70 3.47 4.35 -19.04
N LYS A 71 2.96 3.15 -18.72
CA LYS A 71 1.94 3.01 -17.67
C LYS A 71 2.60 3.42 -16.35
N CYS A 72 1.86 4.14 -15.49
CA CYS A 72 2.29 4.40 -14.13
C CYS A 72 2.74 3.07 -13.51
N PRO A 73 3.99 2.96 -13.01
CA PRO A 73 4.45 1.74 -12.37
C PRO A 73 3.45 1.44 -11.27
N THR A 74 2.77 0.29 -11.38
CA THR A 74 1.82 -0.14 -10.36
C THR A 74 2.58 -0.09 -9.04
N PRO A 75 2.07 0.57 -7.98
CA PRO A 75 2.72 0.57 -6.69
C PRO A 75 2.87 -0.89 -6.25
N TRP A 76 4.04 -1.44 -6.58
CA TRP A 76 4.80 -2.48 -5.96
C TRP A 76 3.96 -3.39 -5.10
N ARG A 77 3.59 -4.53 -5.68
CA ARG A 77 2.79 -5.56 -5.01
C ARG A 77 3.24 -5.80 -3.57
N ILE A 78 4.55 -5.79 -3.29
CA ILE A 78 5.11 -5.90 -1.93
C ILE A 78 4.77 -4.69 -1.04
N PHE A 79 4.90 -3.46 -1.54
CA PHE A 79 4.51 -2.25 -0.80
C PHE A 79 3.01 -2.28 -0.48
N SER A 80 2.14 -2.60 -1.45
CA SER A 80 0.71 -2.76 -1.20
C SER A 80 0.40 -3.85 -0.17
N ILE A 81 1.08 -5.00 -0.24
CA ILE A 81 0.94 -6.07 0.77
C ILE A 81 1.38 -5.58 2.16
N ILE A 82 2.45 -4.78 2.26
CA ILE A 82 2.85 -4.19 3.55
C ILE A 82 1.76 -3.26 4.08
N LEU A 83 1.15 -2.43 3.23
CA LEU A 83 0.04 -1.57 3.66
C LEU A 83 -1.16 -2.39 4.16
N ASP A 84 -1.49 -3.48 3.47
CA ASP A 84 -2.54 -4.40 3.90
C ASP A 84 -2.22 -5.05 5.26
N ILE A 85 -0.96 -5.47 5.47
CA ILE A 85 -0.50 -6.01 6.75
C ILE A 85 -0.62 -4.96 7.86
N VAL A 86 -0.12 -3.75 7.62
CA VAL A 86 -0.22 -2.63 8.57
C VAL A 86 -1.69 -2.36 8.91
N GLN A 87 -2.61 -2.52 7.96
CA GLN A 87 -4.04 -2.23 8.17
C GLN A 87 -4.69 -3.23 9.08
N SER A 88 -4.27 -4.48 8.94
CA SER A 88 -4.81 -5.60 9.68
C SER A 88 -4.19 -5.75 11.07
N GLU A 89 -2.91 -5.41 11.25
CA GLU A 89 -2.13 -5.77 12.43
C GLU A 89 -1.58 -4.58 13.21
N GLY A 90 -1.60 -3.39 12.61
CA GLY A 90 -1.07 -2.20 13.25
C GLY A 90 -1.96 -1.69 14.37
N GLU A 91 -1.33 -1.03 15.34
CA GLU A 91 -2.00 -0.39 16.46
C GLU A 91 -2.51 0.98 16.03
N GLU A 92 -3.83 1.21 16.12
CA GLU A 92 -4.40 2.53 15.87
C GLU A 92 -4.03 3.47 17.01
N LEU A 93 -3.22 4.48 16.70
CA LEU A 93 -2.84 5.52 17.64
C LEU A 93 -3.92 6.59 17.73
N PRO A 94 -4.21 7.12 18.93
CA PRO A 94 -5.07 8.28 19.05
C PRO A 94 -4.48 9.43 18.22
N VAL A 95 -5.35 10.18 17.54
CA VAL A 95 -4.98 11.31 16.67
C VAL A 95 -4.47 12.49 17.52
N LYS A 96 -3.34 12.31 18.21
CA LYS A 96 -2.73 13.32 19.07
C LYS A 96 -1.36 13.79 18.57
N LYS A 97 -0.64 13.04 17.73
CA LYS A 97 0.56 13.42 16.94
C LYS A 97 1.09 12.16 16.22
N PRO A 98 1.79 12.27 15.07
CA PRO A 98 2.03 13.47 14.27
C PRO A 98 0.72 14.00 13.65
N LYS A 99 0.70 15.28 13.25
CA LYS A 99 -0.31 15.77 12.31
C LYS A 99 0.27 15.54 10.91
N PRO A 100 -0.49 15.00 9.94
CA PRO A 100 -0.01 14.98 8.57
C PRO A 100 0.30 16.42 8.14
N LEU A 101 1.38 16.61 7.39
CA LEU A 101 1.82 17.92 6.88
C LEU A 101 0.74 18.60 6.01
N ILE A 102 -0.13 17.80 5.39
CA ILE A 102 -1.22 18.30 4.57
C ILE A 102 -2.40 18.68 5.47
N SER A 103 -2.82 19.95 5.40
CA SER A 103 -4.08 20.46 5.93
C SER A 103 -5.26 19.92 5.13
N ILE A 104 -5.45 18.60 5.14
CA ILE A 104 -6.64 17.96 4.60
C ILE A 104 -7.84 18.49 5.40
N ASN A 105 -9.01 18.58 4.77
CA ASN A 105 -10.22 19.11 5.39
C ASN A 105 -10.50 18.45 6.76
N LYS A 106 -10.96 19.22 7.75
CA LYS A 106 -11.17 18.74 9.14
C LYS A 106 -12.21 17.61 9.23
N ASN A 107 -13.04 17.46 8.20
CA ASN A 107 -14.12 16.48 8.14
C ASN A 107 -13.68 15.11 7.62
N ILE A 108 -12.41 14.95 7.20
CA ILE A 108 -11.94 13.65 6.72
C ILE A 108 -11.37 12.88 7.91
N ILE A 109 -11.98 11.73 8.18
CA ILE A 109 -11.56 10.81 9.24
C ILE A 109 -10.17 10.27 8.87
N ARG A 110 -9.24 10.32 9.82
CA ARG A 110 -7.86 9.90 9.66
C ARG A 110 -7.55 8.78 10.63
N ARG A 111 -6.67 7.89 10.21
CA ARG A 111 -6.09 6.86 11.08
C ARG A 111 -4.59 7.02 11.10
N ASN A 112 -4.02 6.98 12.30
CA ASN A 112 -2.59 6.85 12.47
C ASN A 112 -2.36 5.42 12.94
N ILE A 113 -1.60 4.64 12.20
CA ILE A 113 -1.35 3.24 12.52
C ILE A 113 0.13 3.06 12.79
N LYS A 114 0.45 2.49 13.94
CA LYS A 114 1.82 2.12 14.29
C LYS A 114 2.05 0.64 14.01
N TYR A 115 3.13 0.34 13.31
CA TYR A 115 3.52 -1.05 13.02
C TYR A 115 5.05 -1.14 12.96
N MET A 116 5.63 -2.09 13.70
CA MET A 116 7.10 -2.28 13.81
C MET A 116 7.86 -0.97 14.10
N GLY A 117 7.27 -0.08 14.91
CA GLY A 117 7.83 1.22 15.25
C GLY A 117 7.63 2.34 14.21
N TRP A 118 7.18 2.02 12.99
CA TRP A 118 6.85 3.00 11.95
C TRP A 118 5.43 3.54 12.15
N THR A 119 5.18 4.76 11.67
CA THR A 119 3.86 5.39 11.73
C THR A 119 3.31 5.67 10.34
N PHE A 120 2.13 5.13 10.05
CA PHE A 120 1.42 5.26 8.78
C PHE A 120 0.18 6.13 8.95
N HIS A 121 0.04 7.15 8.11
CA HIS A 121 -1.07 8.11 8.17
C HIS A 121 -2.04 7.86 7.03
N TRP A 122 -3.28 7.52 7.32
CA TRP A 122 -4.30 7.16 6.34
C TRP A 122 -5.53 8.06 6.35
N LEU A 123 -6.17 8.15 5.19
CA LEU A 123 -7.57 8.54 5.08
C LEU A 123 -8.46 7.32 5.31
N HIS A 124 -9.33 7.40 6.30
CA HIS A 124 -10.28 6.34 6.58
C HIS A 124 -11.24 6.15 5.40
N GLY A 125 -11.45 4.89 4.97
CA GLY A 125 -12.43 4.52 3.95
C GLY A 125 -11.98 4.61 2.49
N LYS A 126 -10.76 5.09 2.20
CA LYS A 126 -10.24 5.20 0.81
C LYS A 126 -8.96 4.41 0.52
N ASN A 127 -8.48 3.58 1.45
CA ASN A 127 -7.17 2.89 1.33
C ASN A 127 -6.06 3.82 0.83
N THR A 128 -6.13 5.10 1.20
CA THR A 128 -5.22 6.12 0.70
C THR A 128 -4.23 6.45 1.82
N LEU A 129 -2.99 5.99 1.63
CA LEU A 129 -1.85 6.36 2.44
C LEU A 129 -1.44 7.80 2.12
N LEU A 130 -1.29 8.62 3.15
CA LEU A 130 -0.87 10.02 3.03
C LEU A 130 0.62 10.19 3.27
N SER A 131 1.11 9.60 4.36
CA SER A 131 2.50 9.72 4.74
C SER A 131 2.97 8.57 5.62
N ILE A 132 4.27 8.30 5.54
CA ILE A 132 4.97 7.31 6.35
C ILE A 132 6.07 8.05 7.12
N TYR A 133 6.11 7.81 8.43
CA TYR A 133 7.19 8.23 9.31
C TYR A 133 7.94 6.99 9.81
N ASP A 134 9.27 7.08 9.88
CA ASP A 134 10.09 6.04 10.48
C ASP A 134 9.97 6.04 12.01
N ARG A 135 10.78 5.21 12.65
CA ARG A 135 10.88 5.11 14.11
C ARG A 135 11.44 6.36 14.78
N SER A 136 12.29 7.10 14.07
CA SER A 136 12.88 8.37 14.52
C SER A 136 11.85 9.50 14.52
N GLY A 137 10.73 9.31 13.81
CA GLY A 137 9.71 10.31 13.58
C GLY A 137 9.98 11.15 12.33
N ASP A 138 10.96 10.76 11.52
CA ASP A 138 11.31 11.42 10.27
C ASP A 138 10.33 11.02 9.17
N LEU A 139 9.90 12.00 8.37
CA LEU A 139 9.04 11.75 7.23
C LEU A 139 9.83 11.06 6.12
N ILE A 140 9.45 9.82 5.80
CA ILE A 140 10.14 9.02 4.78
C ILE A 140 9.45 9.08 3.42
N TYR A 141 8.12 9.10 3.45
CA TYR A 141 7.30 9.01 2.25
C TYR A 141 6.06 9.90 2.38
N GLN A 142 5.74 10.62 1.31
CA GLN A 142 4.55 11.45 1.20
C GLN A 142 3.92 11.26 -0.19
N PHE A 143 2.61 11.00 -0.21
CA PHE A 143 1.80 10.92 -1.42
C PHE A 143 1.08 12.24 -1.71
#